data_AF-A0A378A736-F1
#
_entry.id   AF-A0A378A736-F1
#
_cell.length_a   1.000
_cell.length_b   1.000
_cell.length_c   1.000
_cell.angle_alpha   90.00
_cell.angle_beta   90.00
_cell.angle_gamma   90.00
#
_symmetry.space_group_name_H-M   'P 1'
#
loop_
_entity.id
_entity.type
_entity.pdbx_description
1 polymer ?
#
loop_
_entity_poly.entity_id
_entity_poly.type
_entity_poly.pdbx_seq_one_letter_code
_entity_poly.pdbx_strand_id
1 'polypeptide(L)'
;MSGRAGAGASATAPCRILDLGTGTGAIALALASERPDCEVTAVDVMPDAVALALRNAEHLSIANVTISQSDWFSALAGQRFATIVSNPPYIDAADPHLAEGDVRFEPLTALVAGDQGLADLAHIIREGRQYLQPGGWMLLEHGWTQGEAVRALFREAGYLDVATCRGLWRQ
;
A
#
# COMPACT_ATOMS: atom_id res chain seq x y z
N MET A 1 -0.70 -7.10 -6.89
CA MET A 1 0.62 -7.79 -6.87
C MET A 1 0.97 -8.22 -5.46
N SER A 2 1.67 -9.33 -5.28
CA SER A 2 2.31 -9.71 -4.02
C SER A 2 3.76 -10.17 -4.20
N GLY A 3 4.56 -10.10 -3.14
CA GLY A 3 5.89 -10.71 -3.05
C GLY A 3 6.40 -10.77 -1.61
N ARG A 4 7.31 -11.73 -1.33
CA ARG A 4 7.80 -12.05 0.02
C ARG A 4 9.26 -11.67 0.23
N ALA A 5 9.59 -11.09 1.39
CA ALA A 5 10.94 -10.68 1.76
C ALA A 5 11.79 -11.86 2.28
N GLY A 6 12.23 -12.75 1.37
CA GLY A 6 13.14 -13.86 1.70
C GLY A 6 12.45 -15.12 2.27
N ALA A 7 13.25 -16.13 2.61
CA ALA A 7 12.76 -17.37 3.22
C ALA A 7 12.44 -17.15 4.71
N GLY A 8 11.25 -17.57 5.14
CA GLY A 8 10.75 -17.35 6.51
C GLY A 8 11.21 -18.43 7.47
N ALA A 9 11.77 -18.02 8.61
CA ALA A 9 11.71 -18.81 9.84
C ALA A 9 10.33 -18.58 10.48
N SER A 10 9.70 -19.65 10.97
CA SER A 10 8.48 -19.56 11.76
C SER A 10 8.77 -18.79 13.04
N ALA A 11 8.17 -17.62 13.19
CA ALA A 11 8.10 -16.91 14.46
C ALA A 11 6.74 -16.24 14.56
N THR A 12 6.05 -16.55 15.66
CA THR A 12 4.81 -15.95 16.15
C THR A 12 5.07 -14.49 16.58
N ALA A 13 5.52 -13.64 15.66
CA ALA A 13 5.62 -12.21 15.91
C ALA A 13 4.20 -11.60 15.90
N PRO A 14 3.92 -10.64 16.78
CA PRO A 14 2.67 -9.89 16.71
C PRO A 14 2.54 -9.31 15.30
N CYS A 15 1.36 -9.53 14.71
CA CYS A 15 1.06 -9.18 13.34
C CYS A 15 1.02 -7.66 13.21
N ARG A 16 2.11 -7.06 12.71
CA ARG A 16 2.18 -5.62 12.42
C ARG A 16 1.99 -5.42 10.93
N ILE A 17 1.00 -4.61 10.57
CA ILE A 17 0.65 -4.30 9.18
C ILE A 17 0.87 -2.81 8.94
N LEU A 18 1.47 -2.47 7.80
CA LEU A 18 1.60 -1.09 7.34
C LEU A 18 0.72 -0.87 6.11
N ASP A 19 -0.07 0.21 6.10
CA ASP A 19 -0.79 0.73 4.94
C ASP A 19 -0.18 2.07 4.50
N LEU A 20 0.36 2.11 3.28
CA LEU A 20 0.99 3.29 2.69
C LEU A 20 0.03 4.00 1.74
N GLY A 21 -0.16 5.31 1.92
CA GLY A 21 -1.13 6.09 1.13
C GLY A 21 -2.57 5.74 1.53
N THR A 22 -2.86 5.75 2.83
CA THR A 22 -4.11 5.19 3.37
C THR A 22 -5.37 5.96 2.92
N GLY A 23 -5.24 7.21 2.48
CA GLY A 23 -6.34 8.04 2.01
C GLY A 23 -7.44 8.20 3.06
N THR A 24 -8.62 7.67 2.78
CA THR A 24 -9.76 7.65 3.72
C THR A 24 -9.60 6.66 4.88
N GLY A 25 -8.55 5.83 4.87
CA GLY A 25 -8.35 4.74 5.82
C GLY A 25 -9.01 3.43 5.42
N ALA A 26 -9.59 3.32 4.22
CA ALA A 26 -10.42 2.17 3.84
C ALA A 26 -9.72 0.81 4.01
N ILE A 27 -8.47 0.69 3.53
CA ILE A 27 -7.69 -0.56 3.62
C ILE A 27 -7.24 -0.80 5.07
N ALA A 28 -6.60 0.19 5.70
CA ALA A 28 -6.15 0.07 7.09
C ALA A 28 -7.27 -0.31 8.06
N LEU A 29 -8.43 0.33 7.96
CA LEU A 29 -9.55 0.10 8.86
C LEU A 29 -10.23 -1.26 8.62
N ALA A 30 -10.36 -1.68 7.36
CA ALA A 30 -10.86 -3.03 7.06
C ALA A 30 -9.93 -4.10 7.64
N LEU A 31 -8.61 -3.96 7.46
CA LEU A 31 -7.62 -4.89 8.02
C LEU A 31 -7.64 -4.90 9.55
N ALA A 32 -7.71 -3.72 10.19
CA ALA A 32 -7.78 -3.59 11.64
C ALA A 32 -9.05 -4.25 12.21
N SER A 33 -10.20 -4.11 11.51
CA SER A 33 -11.46 -4.73 11.92
C SER A 33 -11.45 -6.26 11.78
N GLU A 34 -10.92 -6.79 10.68
CA GLU A 34 -10.87 -8.24 10.41
C GLU A 34 -9.79 -8.94 11.25
N ARG A 35 -8.76 -8.20 11.67
CA ARG A 35 -7.62 -8.71 12.43
C ARG A 35 -7.41 -7.92 13.72
N PRO A 36 -8.29 -8.09 14.72
CA PRO A 36 -8.13 -7.45 16.03
C PRO A 36 -6.88 -7.93 16.79
N ASP A 37 -6.26 -9.03 16.34
CA ASP A 37 -4.98 -9.55 16.84
C ASP A 37 -3.75 -8.86 16.22
N CYS A 38 -3.94 -7.99 15.22
CA CYS A 38 -2.88 -7.24 14.55
C CYS A 38 -2.90 -5.75 14.96
N GLU A 39 -1.72 -5.14 14.95
CA GLU A 39 -1.56 -3.68 15.00
C GLU A 39 -1.40 -3.14 13.58
N VAL A 40 -2.26 -2.21 13.19
CA VAL A 40 -2.19 -1.55 11.88
C VAL A 40 -1.56 -0.17 12.04
N THR A 41 -0.56 0.14 11.23
CA THR A 41 -0.03 1.49 11.05
C THR A 41 -0.45 1.97 9.68
N ALA A 42 -1.03 3.16 9.58
CA ALA A 42 -1.47 3.76 8.33
C ALA A 42 -0.83 5.13 8.17
N VAL A 43 -0.32 5.43 6.99
CA VAL A 43 0.30 6.72 6.70
C VAL A 43 -0.18 7.32 5.41
N ASP A 44 -0.23 8.65 5.37
CA ASP A 44 -0.51 9.42 4.17
C ASP A 44 0.31 10.70 4.14
N VAL A 45 0.66 11.18 2.95
CA VAL A 45 1.38 12.44 2.77
C VAL A 45 0.47 13.64 3.01
N MET A 46 -0.83 13.48 2.72
CA MET A 46 -1.82 14.55 2.79
C MET A 46 -2.39 14.67 4.21
N PRO A 47 -2.26 15.82 4.89
CA PRO A 47 -2.76 15.98 6.25
C PRO A 47 -4.29 15.87 6.33
N ASP A 48 -5.02 16.28 5.28
CA ASP A 48 -6.47 16.15 5.21
C ASP A 48 -6.92 14.68 5.11
N ALA A 49 -6.15 13.84 4.41
CA ALA A 49 -6.39 12.39 4.34
C ALA A 49 -6.19 11.75 5.72
N VAL A 50 -5.08 12.08 6.40
CA VAL A 50 -4.81 11.64 7.79
C VAL A 50 -5.96 12.03 8.72
N ALA A 51 -6.43 13.28 8.66
CA ALA A 51 -7.54 13.74 9.49
C ALA A 51 -8.87 13.05 9.16
N LEU A 52 -9.12 12.70 7.89
CA LEU A 52 -10.29 11.94 7.49
C LEU A 52 -10.21 10.49 7.97
N ALA A 53 -9.07 9.83 7.81
CA ALA A 53 -8.86 8.46 8.26
C ALA A 53 -8.98 8.32 9.78
N LEU A 54 -8.46 9.28 10.55
CA LEU A 54 -8.66 9.36 12.01
C LEU A 54 -10.14 9.46 12.39
N ARG A 55 -10.90 10.34 11.73
CA ARG A 55 -12.35 10.45 11.97
C ARG A 55 -13.10 9.17 11.64
N ASN A 56 -12.71 8.48 10.58
CA ASN A 56 -13.30 7.19 10.22
C ASN A 56 -12.98 6.10 11.26
N ALA A 57 -11.75 6.07 11.77
CA ALA A 57 -11.34 5.15 12.84
C ALA A 57 -12.19 5.36 14.11
N GLU A 58 -12.37 6.63 14.51
CA GLU A 58 -13.20 7.01 15.66
C GLU A 58 -14.66 6.61 15.47
N HIS A 59 -15.26 6.94 14.31
CA HIS A 59 -16.65 6.60 14.01
C HIS A 59 -16.88 5.08 14.03
N LEU A 60 -15.95 4.31 13.47
CA LEU A 60 -16.03 2.86 13.43
C LEU A 60 -15.61 2.19 14.75
N SER A 61 -15.15 2.95 15.75
CA SER A 61 -14.64 2.44 17.03
C SER A 61 -13.51 1.42 16.88
N ILE A 62 -12.62 1.64 15.90
CA ILE A 62 -11.46 0.77 15.63
C ILE A 62 -10.24 1.35 16.36
N ALA A 63 -9.72 0.64 17.35
CA ALA A 63 -8.65 1.13 18.23
C ALA A 63 -7.26 0.54 17.94
N ASN A 64 -7.16 -0.55 17.17
CA ASN A 64 -5.90 -1.21 16.83
C ASN A 64 -5.23 -0.64 15.57
N VAL A 65 -5.48 0.65 15.27
CA VAL A 65 -4.89 1.38 14.14
C VAL A 65 -4.20 2.64 14.64
N THR A 66 -2.97 2.89 14.18
CA THR A 66 -2.23 4.13 14.38
C THR A 66 -2.12 4.86 13.05
N ILE A 67 -2.62 6.09 12.97
CA ILE A 67 -2.64 6.89 11.73
C ILE A 67 -1.74 8.10 11.91
N SER A 68 -0.84 8.36 10.96
CA SER A 68 0.08 9.50 11.02
C SER A 68 0.45 10.04 9.64
N GLN A 69 0.92 11.28 9.59
CA GLN A 69 1.42 11.86 8.35
C GLN A 69 2.83 11.35 8.04
N SER A 70 3.06 10.89 6.82
CA SER A 70 4.37 10.46 6.31
C SER A 70 4.41 10.58 4.80
N ASP A 71 5.50 11.06 4.25
CA ASP A 71 5.84 10.79 2.84
C ASP A 71 6.45 9.39 2.78
N TRP A 72 5.67 8.44 2.24
CA TRP A 72 5.96 7.00 2.24
C TRP A 72 6.52 6.53 3.60
N PHE A 73 7.82 6.23 3.66
CA PHE A 73 8.47 5.67 4.84
C PHE A 73 9.18 6.67 5.75
N SER A 74 9.14 7.97 5.44
CA SER A 74 9.92 9.01 6.13
C SER A 74 9.68 9.06 7.65
N ALA A 75 8.45 8.82 8.11
CA ALA A 75 8.11 8.81 9.54
C ALA A 75 8.24 7.41 10.21
N LEU A 76 8.71 6.39 9.48
CA LEU A 76 8.66 4.98 9.92
C LEU A 76 10.03 4.41 10.32
N ALA A 77 11.04 5.27 10.51
CA ALA A 77 12.40 4.86 10.82
C ALA A 77 12.46 3.87 12.01
N GLY A 78 13.22 2.79 11.84
CA GLY A 78 13.39 1.74 12.85
C GLY A 78 12.22 0.74 12.96
N GLN A 79 11.11 0.96 12.26
CA GLN A 79 9.98 0.03 12.29
C GLN A 79 10.13 -1.13 11.30
N ARG A 80 9.48 -2.25 11.61
CA ARG A 80 9.42 -3.45 10.77
C ARG A 80 8.03 -4.07 10.85
N PHE A 81 7.50 -4.46 9.69
CA PHE A 81 6.15 -4.96 9.53
C PHE A 81 6.16 -6.38 8.96
N ALA A 82 5.20 -7.20 9.39
CA ALA A 82 4.98 -8.52 8.82
C ALA A 82 4.36 -8.41 7.42
N THR A 83 3.52 -7.39 7.23
CA THR A 83 2.87 -7.10 5.95
C THR A 83 2.91 -5.60 5.66
N ILE A 84 3.22 -5.23 4.41
CA ILE A 84 3.04 -3.87 3.88
C ILE A 84 2.01 -3.96 2.77
N VAL A 85 1.00 -3.09 2.82
CA VAL A 85 -0.02 -2.94 1.79
C VAL A 85 -0.01 -1.50 1.28
N SER A 86 -0.38 -1.32 0.01
CA SER A 86 -0.60 0.02 -0.55
C SER A 86 -1.47 -0.06 -1.79
N ASN A 87 -2.32 0.96 -1.97
CA ASN A 87 -2.95 1.28 -3.24
C ASN A 87 -2.44 2.66 -3.69
N PRO A 88 -1.20 2.74 -4.22
CA PRO A 88 -0.61 4.02 -4.60
C PRO A 88 -1.21 4.53 -5.91
N PRO A 89 -1.02 5.82 -6.24
CA PRO A 89 -1.32 6.34 -7.57
C PRO A 89 -0.60 5.51 -8.64
N TYR A 90 -1.30 5.13 -9.72
CA TYR A 90 -0.72 4.29 -10.79
C TYR A 90 -1.13 4.68 -12.20
N ILE A 91 -1.89 5.77 -12.37
CA ILE A 91 -2.35 6.24 -13.68
C ILE A 91 -1.25 7.10 -14.32
N ASP A 92 -1.03 6.94 -15.62
CA ASP A 92 -0.12 7.80 -16.37
C ASP A 92 -0.72 9.21 -16.51
N ALA A 93 0.10 10.26 -16.36
CA ALA A 93 -0.33 11.65 -16.56
C ALA A 93 -0.92 11.92 -17.95
N ALA A 94 -0.54 11.11 -18.95
CA ALA A 94 -1.05 11.18 -20.32
C ALA A 94 -2.28 10.28 -20.57
N ASP A 95 -2.79 9.59 -19.55
CA ASP A 95 -3.91 8.67 -19.72
C ASP A 95 -5.24 9.43 -20.01
N PRO A 96 -5.91 9.15 -21.13
CA PRO A 96 -7.17 9.80 -21.48
C PRO A 96 -8.30 9.56 -20.46
N HIS A 97 -8.25 8.47 -19.67
CA HIS A 97 -9.27 8.16 -18.67
C HIS A 97 -9.28 9.15 -17.49
N LEU A 98 -8.22 9.95 -17.29
CA LEU A 98 -8.21 11.06 -16.33
C LEU A 98 -9.25 12.15 -16.67
N ALA A 99 -9.68 12.22 -17.93
CA ALA A 99 -10.70 13.16 -18.40
C ALA A 99 -12.12 12.57 -18.45
N GLU A 100 -12.32 11.33 -17.99
CA GLU A 100 -13.59 10.61 -18.09
C GLU A 100 -14.12 10.15 -16.71
N GLY A 101 -15.44 10.10 -16.54
CA GLY A 101 -16.09 9.56 -15.34
C GLY A 101 -15.94 10.40 -14.06
N ASP A 102 -16.07 9.73 -12.91
CA ASP A 102 -15.97 10.31 -11.55
C ASP A 102 -14.52 10.63 -11.16
N VAL A 103 -13.55 10.05 -11.88
CA VAL A 103 -12.09 10.18 -11.67
C VAL A 103 -11.62 11.65 -11.80
N ARG A 104 -12.36 12.48 -12.54
CA ARG A 104 -12.10 13.93 -12.68
C ARG A 104 -12.26 14.72 -11.38
N PHE A 105 -13.02 14.20 -10.41
CA PHE A 105 -13.27 14.88 -9.13
C PHE A 105 -12.26 14.47 -8.05
N GLU A 106 -11.41 13.47 -8.32
CA GLU A 106 -10.36 13.05 -7.42
C GLU A 106 -9.07 13.86 -7.65
N PRO A 107 -8.31 14.18 -6.58
CA PRO A 107 -7.09 14.96 -6.71
C PRO A 107 -6.05 14.19 -7.55
N LEU A 108 -5.44 14.88 -8.53
CA LEU A 108 -4.48 14.27 -9.46
C LEU A 108 -3.30 13.57 -8.75
N THR A 109 -2.90 14.05 -7.56
CA THR A 109 -1.85 13.44 -6.74
C THR A 109 -2.22 12.06 -6.20
N ALA A 110 -3.51 11.72 -6.12
CA ALA A 110 -3.99 10.39 -5.73
C ALA A 110 -4.08 9.42 -6.92
N LEU A 111 -4.03 9.95 -8.15
CA LEU A 111 -4.28 9.19 -9.38
C LEU A 111 -3.02 8.99 -10.21
N VAL A 112 -2.22 10.05 -10.36
CA VAL A 112 -1.13 10.11 -11.33
C VAL A 112 0.21 9.77 -10.70
N ALA A 113 0.92 8.82 -11.30
CA ALA A 113 2.31 8.54 -11.00
C ALA A 113 3.20 8.80 -12.22
N GLY A 114 4.44 9.25 -11.97
CA GLY A 114 5.46 9.40 -13.00
C GLY A 114 5.89 8.07 -13.61
N ASP A 115 6.72 8.11 -14.65
CA ASP A 115 7.28 6.92 -15.32
C ASP A 115 6.20 5.91 -15.75
N GLN A 116 5.22 6.37 -16.53
CA GLN A 116 4.11 5.54 -17.01
C GLN A 116 3.27 4.93 -15.87
N GLY A 117 3.13 5.68 -14.76
CA GLY A 117 2.40 5.25 -13.57
C GLY A 117 3.17 4.29 -12.66
N LEU A 118 4.48 4.08 -12.87
CA LEU A 118 5.29 3.12 -12.11
C LEU A 118 6.21 3.75 -11.07
N ALA A 119 6.41 5.07 -11.05
CA ALA A 119 7.40 5.72 -10.19
C ALA A 119 7.19 5.40 -8.70
N ASP A 120 5.98 5.59 -8.19
CA ASP A 120 5.65 5.33 -6.79
C ASP A 120 5.71 3.83 -6.46
N LEU A 121 5.22 2.98 -7.36
CA LEU A 121 5.34 1.52 -7.23
C LEU A 121 6.81 1.09 -7.12
N ALA A 122 7.68 1.59 -7.99
CA ALA A 122 9.11 1.28 -7.97
C ALA A 122 9.82 1.80 -6.71
N HIS A 123 9.42 2.96 -6.21
CA HIS A 123 9.91 3.51 -4.95
C HIS A 123 9.49 2.62 -3.77
N ILE A 124 8.19 2.32 -3.63
CA ILE A 124 7.62 1.51 -2.54
C ILE A 124 8.22 0.11 -2.52
N ILE A 125 8.32 -0.56 -3.68
CA ILE A 125 8.87 -1.92 -3.77
C ILE A 125 10.30 -1.95 -3.25
N ARG A 126 11.13 -1.01 -3.71
CA ARG A 126 12.55 -0.94 -3.38
C ARG A 126 12.79 -0.58 -1.93
N GLU A 127 12.15 0.49 -1.44
CA GLU A 127 12.34 0.93 -0.06
C GLU A 127 11.65 0.00 0.94
N GLY A 128 10.47 -0.51 0.61
CA GLY A 128 9.69 -1.38 1.50
C GLY A 128 10.42 -2.65 1.95
N ARG A 129 11.44 -3.10 1.19
CA ARG A 129 12.33 -4.20 1.59
C ARG A 129 12.94 -3.99 2.97
N GLN A 130 13.38 -2.76 3.27
CA GLN A 130 14.00 -2.46 4.56
C GLN A 130 12.98 -2.36 5.69
N TYR A 131 11.68 -2.23 5.40
CA TYR A 131 10.62 -2.14 6.40
C TYR A 131 9.89 -3.47 6.61
N LEU A 132 10.21 -4.50 5.82
CA LEU A 132 9.68 -5.84 6.02
C LEU A 132 10.52 -6.66 7.00
N GLN A 133 9.82 -7.43 7.81
CA GLN A 133 10.42 -8.54 8.55
C GLN A 133 10.87 -9.64 7.58
N PRO A 134 11.88 -10.46 7.93
CA PRO A 134 12.22 -11.65 7.17
C PRO A 134 10.99 -12.56 6.98
N GLY A 135 10.69 -12.93 5.74
CA GLY A 135 9.50 -13.69 5.36
C GLY A 135 8.19 -12.88 5.31
N GLY A 136 8.24 -11.57 5.53
CA GLY A 136 7.08 -10.68 5.43
C GLY A 136 6.61 -10.44 3.99
N TRP A 137 5.39 -9.93 3.84
CA TRP A 137 4.73 -9.77 2.54
C TRP A 137 4.53 -8.31 2.15
N MET A 138 4.75 -7.99 0.89
CA MET A 138 4.35 -6.73 0.26
C MET A 138 3.18 -7.02 -0.69
N LEU A 139 2.09 -6.26 -0.57
CA LEU A 139 0.93 -6.33 -1.46
C LEU A 139 0.61 -4.96 -2.03
N LEU A 140 0.67 -4.82 -3.35
CA LEU A 140 0.45 -3.54 -4.04
C LEU A 140 -0.65 -3.69 -5.08
N GLU A 141 -1.62 -2.77 -5.07
CA GLU A 141 -2.50 -2.56 -6.22
C GLU A 141 -1.73 -1.90 -7.36
N HIS A 142 -2.12 -2.18 -8.60
CA HIS A 142 -1.55 -1.56 -9.80
C HIS A 142 -2.56 -1.63 -10.95
N GLY A 143 -2.33 -0.80 -11.98
CA GLY A 143 -3.14 -0.79 -13.19
C GLY A 143 -3.12 -2.12 -13.95
N TRP A 144 -4.18 -2.38 -14.72
CA TRP A 144 -4.42 -3.68 -15.34
C TRP A 144 -3.34 -4.11 -16.37
N THR A 145 -2.69 -3.14 -17.03
CA THR A 145 -1.59 -3.36 -18.00
C THR A 145 -0.22 -3.50 -17.33
N GLN A 146 -0.05 -3.01 -16.11
CA GLN A 146 1.25 -2.87 -15.45
C GLN A 146 1.76 -4.17 -14.81
N GLY A 147 0.97 -5.24 -14.83
CA GLY A 147 1.30 -6.46 -14.09
C GLY A 147 2.66 -7.09 -14.43
N GLU A 148 3.12 -7.01 -15.68
CA GLU A 148 4.46 -7.51 -16.03
C GLU A 148 5.59 -6.65 -15.47
N ALA A 149 5.51 -5.33 -15.67
CA ALA A 149 6.50 -4.38 -15.18
C ALA A 149 6.63 -4.43 -13.65
N VAL A 150 5.50 -4.48 -12.93
CA VAL A 150 5.51 -4.57 -11.46
C VAL A 150 6.16 -5.89 -11.00
N ARG A 151 5.93 -7.02 -11.69
CA ARG A 151 6.63 -8.28 -11.35
C ARG A 151 8.14 -8.17 -11.54
N ALA A 152 8.60 -7.45 -12.57
CA ALA A 152 10.02 -7.22 -12.79
C ALA A 152 10.62 -6.42 -11.63
N LEU A 153 9.98 -5.32 -11.22
CA LEU A 153 10.39 -4.50 -10.08
C LEU A 153 10.51 -5.33 -8.78
N PHE A 154 9.54 -6.19 -8.49
CA PHE A 154 9.59 -7.09 -7.33
C PHE A 154 10.78 -8.04 -7.39
N ARG A 155 11.06 -8.64 -8.56
CA ARG A 155 12.19 -9.58 -8.71
C ARG A 155 13.54 -8.87 -8.61
N GLU A 156 13.67 -7.69 -9.21
CA GLU A 156 14.88 -6.86 -9.15
C GLU A 156 15.16 -6.40 -7.71
N ALA A 157 14.12 -6.07 -6.94
CA ALA A 157 14.25 -5.75 -5.52
C ALA A 157 14.48 -6.98 -4.61
N GLY A 158 14.51 -8.20 -5.18
CA GLY A 158 14.84 -9.45 -4.48
C GLY A 158 13.69 -10.05 -3.67
N TYR A 159 12.43 -9.76 -4.03
CA TYR A 159 11.28 -10.47 -3.47
C TYR A 159 11.16 -11.87 -4.05
N LEU A 160 10.72 -12.80 -3.22
CA LEU A 160 10.39 -14.18 -3.57
C LEU A 160 8.87 -14.31 -3.75
N ASP A 161 8.41 -15.45 -4.27
CA ASP A 161 6.98 -15.80 -4.37
C ASP A 161 6.12 -14.71 -5.04
N VAL A 162 6.67 -14.06 -6.08
CA VAL A 162 6.05 -12.93 -6.77
C VAL A 162 4.84 -13.40 -7.57
N ALA A 163 3.66 -12.86 -7.26
CA ALA A 163 2.40 -13.26 -7.88
C ALA A 163 1.46 -12.08 -8.17
N THR A 164 0.65 -12.21 -9.22
CA THR A 164 -0.40 -11.26 -9.55
C THR A 164 -1.76 -11.89 -9.30
N CYS A 165 -2.45 -11.47 -8.24
CA CYS A 165 -3.85 -11.82 -8.02
C CYS A 165 -4.72 -10.95 -8.92
N ARG A 166 -5.64 -11.57 -9.68
CA ARG A 166 -6.62 -10.84 -10.50
C ARG A 166 -7.83 -10.50 -9.64
N GLY A 167 -8.31 -9.25 -9.72
CA GLY A 167 -9.58 -8.85 -9.10
C GLY A 167 -10.79 -9.55 -9.73
N LEU A 168 -11.92 -9.56 -9.03
CA LEU A 168 -13.17 -10.24 -9.42
C LEU A 168 -13.89 -9.59 -10.62
N TRP A 169 -13.43 -8.44 -11.12
CA TRP A 169 -14.04 -7.74 -12.26
C TRP A 169 -13.58 -8.26 -13.63
N ARG A 170 -13.66 -9.57 -13.84
CA ARG A 170 -13.63 -10.18 -15.17
C ARG A 170 -14.71 -11.26 -15.29
N GLN A 171 -15.74 -10.95 -16.08
CA GLN A 171 -16.09 -11.81 -17.21
C GLN A 171 -15.36 -11.28 -18.43
#